data_AF-A0A7J3EN81-F1
#
_entry.id   AF-A0A7J3EN81-F1
#
_cell.length_a   1.000
_cell.length_b   1.000
_cell.length_c   1.000
_cell.angle_alpha   90.00
_cell.angle_beta   90.00
_cell.angle_gamma   90.00
#
_symmetry.space_group_name_H-M   'P 1'
#
loop_
_entity.id
_entity.type
_entity.pdbx_description
1 polymer ?
#
loop_
_entity_poly.entity_id
_entity_poly.type
_entity_poly.pdbx_seq_one_letter_code
_entity_poly.pdbx_strand_id
1 'polypeptide(L)'
;MLMRLLNKLLLFTLLLIFYIMFSGSLSELTVISGVVISATLALVFDGIIIKRELRLKDLHKILYLLEYLCVYLYYEARAHAKMVRLILGRSSYIKSCVIRLNVNLSSEYGRAFLASSITNTPGTLTLHLDEGRGIMYVHWLAMTSLDPEVARREIMGKLHDLTLKIFG
;
A
#
# COMPACT_ATOMS: atom_id res chain seq x y z
N MET A 1 19.06 2.67 -22.36
CA MET A 1 18.05 2.27 -23.36
C MET A 1 17.33 0.98 -22.97
N LEU A 2 18.06 -0.10 -22.66
CA LEU A 2 17.49 -1.41 -22.28
C LEU A 2 16.53 -1.37 -21.07
N MET A 3 16.90 -0.64 -20.01
CA MET A 3 16.09 -0.57 -18.78
C MET A 3 14.77 0.20 -18.96
N ARG A 4 14.75 1.22 -19.84
CA ARG A 4 13.51 1.92 -20.21
C ARG A 4 12.57 1.03 -21.01
N LEU A 5 13.13 0.19 -21.89
CA LEU A 5 12.35 -0.80 -22.62
C LEU A 5 11.76 -1.86 -21.67
N LEU A 6 12.53 -2.29 -20.67
CA LEU A 6 12.05 -3.23 -19.65
C LEU A 6 10.88 -2.64 -18.84
N ASN A 7 10.96 -1.37 -18.43
CA ASN A 7 9.87 -0.69 -17.73
C ASN A 7 8.60 -0.61 -18.59
N LYS A 8 8.75 -0.28 -19.89
CA LYS A 8 7.62 -0.25 -20.85
C LYS A 8 6.98 -1.62 -21.02
N LEU A 9 7.79 -2.66 -21.18
CA LEU A 9 7.31 -4.03 -21.29
C LEU A 9 6.58 -4.47 -20.02
N LEU A 10 7.13 -4.17 -18.85
CA LEU A 10 6.47 -4.50 -17.59
C LEU A 10 5.14 -3.75 -17.45
N LEU A 11 5.13 -2.44 -17.70
CA LEU A 11 3.91 -1.64 -17.61
C LEU A 11 2.85 -2.16 -18.60
N PHE A 12 3.25 -2.47 -19.82
CA PHE A 12 2.40 -3.11 -20.82
C PHE A 12 1.80 -4.43 -20.29
N THR A 13 2.64 -5.33 -19.76
CA THR A 13 2.18 -6.62 -19.22
C THR A 13 1.22 -6.44 -18.05
N LEU A 14 1.52 -5.53 -17.11
CA LEU A 14 0.65 -5.24 -15.96
C LEU A 14 -0.70 -4.67 -16.41
N LEU A 15 -0.70 -3.72 -17.34
CA LEU A 15 -1.92 -3.12 -17.89
C LEU A 15 -2.75 -4.13 -18.67
N LEU A 16 -2.10 -5.01 -19.43
CA LEU A 16 -2.80 -6.05 -20.20
C LEU A 16 -3.47 -7.07 -19.27
N ILE A 17 -2.76 -7.54 -18.23
CA ILE A 17 -3.32 -8.42 -17.21
C ILE A 17 -4.51 -7.73 -16.54
N PHE A 18 -4.35 -6.48 -16.13
CA PHE A 18 -5.42 -5.69 -15.53
C PHE A 18 -6.64 -5.56 -16.45
N TYR A 19 -6.42 -5.25 -17.74
CA TYR A 19 -7.49 -5.11 -18.72
C TYR A 19 -8.26 -6.42 -18.92
N ILE A 20 -7.56 -7.55 -19.05
CA ILE A 20 -8.18 -8.87 -19.21
C ILE A 20 -8.98 -9.25 -17.97
N MET A 21 -8.40 -9.05 -16.78
CA MET A 21 -9.09 -9.29 -15.51
C MET A 21 -10.34 -8.42 -15.36
N PHE A 22 -10.25 -7.15 -15.74
CA PHE A 22 -11.37 -6.21 -15.70
C PHE A 22 -12.47 -6.56 -16.71
N SER A 23 -12.09 -6.99 -17.92
CA SER A 23 -13.05 -7.40 -18.95
C SER A 23 -13.73 -8.73 -18.63
N GLY A 24 -13.10 -9.62 -17.85
CA GLY A 24 -13.63 -10.95 -17.54
C GLY A 24 -13.86 -11.86 -18.75
N SER A 25 -13.29 -11.52 -19.91
CA SER A 25 -13.51 -12.22 -21.18
C SER A 25 -12.17 -12.41 -21.89
N LEU A 26 -12.02 -13.55 -22.56
CA LEU A 26 -10.87 -13.88 -23.41
C LEU A 26 -11.23 -13.94 -24.90
N SER A 27 -12.26 -13.18 -25.31
CA SER A 27 -12.61 -13.07 -26.72
C SER A 27 -11.46 -12.45 -27.53
N GLU A 28 -11.35 -12.80 -28.81
CA GLU A 28 -10.30 -12.27 -29.70
C GLU A 28 -10.31 -10.73 -29.72
N LEU A 29 -11.50 -10.12 -29.79
CA LEU A 29 -11.65 -8.66 -29.75
C LEU A 29 -11.17 -8.06 -28.42
N THR A 30 -11.43 -8.73 -27.30
CA THR A 30 -10.96 -8.29 -25.98
C THR A 30 -9.44 -8.32 -25.91
N VAL A 31 -8.80 -9.40 -26.38
CA VAL A 31 -7.34 -9.52 -26.35
C VAL A 31 -6.69 -8.47 -27.25
N ILE A 32 -7.20 -8.29 -28.47
CA ILE A 32 -6.65 -7.31 -29.42
C ILE A 32 -6.80 -5.89 -28.88
N SER A 33 -7.99 -5.51 -28.41
CA SER A 33 -8.22 -4.18 -27.81
C SER A 33 -7.34 -3.97 -26.58
N GLY A 34 -7.21 -4.98 -25.71
CA GLY A 34 -6.35 -4.93 -24.53
C GLY A 34 -4.88 -4.71 -24.89
N VAL A 35 -4.36 -5.40 -25.91
CA VAL A 35 -2.98 -5.21 -26.39
C VAL A 35 -2.78 -3.78 -26.90
N VAL A 36 -3.68 -3.28 -27.77
CA VAL A 36 -3.57 -1.94 -28.35
C VAL A 36 -3.62 -0.86 -27.26
N ILE A 37 -4.59 -0.94 -26.34
CA ILE A 37 -4.75 0.02 -25.25
C ILE A 37 -3.54 -0.02 -24.30
N SER A 38 -3.14 -1.21 -23.87
CA SER A 38 -2.02 -1.36 -22.92
C SER A 38 -0.70 -0.90 -23.53
N ALA A 39 -0.47 -1.17 -24.82
CA ALA A 39 0.74 -0.71 -25.52
C ALA A 39 0.75 0.82 -25.64
N THR A 40 -0.38 1.42 -26.01
CA THR A 40 -0.52 2.87 -26.11
C THR A 40 -0.26 3.54 -24.76
N LEU A 41 -0.88 3.04 -23.69
CA LEU A 41 -0.69 3.56 -22.34
C LEU A 41 0.76 3.39 -21.87
N ALA A 42 1.38 2.23 -22.12
CA ALA A 42 2.77 2.00 -21.73
C ALA A 42 3.76 2.91 -22.48
N LEU A 43 3.45 3.32 -23.72
CA LEU A 43 4.29 4.25 -24.47
C LEU A 43 4.14 5.70 -24.02
N VAL A 44 2.94 6.09 -23.58
CA VAL A 44 2.63 7.48 -23.19
C VAL A 44 2.96 7.75 -21.72
N PHE A 45 2.75 6.78 -20.83
CA PHE A 45 2.76 6.99 -19.38
C PHE A 45 3.93 6.32 -18.63
N ASP A 46 4.91 5.71 -19.32
CA ASP A 46 6.04 5.02 -18.67
C ASP A 46 6.82 5.93 -17.71
N GLY A 47 7.10 7.17 -18.11
CA GLY A 47 7.84 8.14 -17.31
C GLY A 47 7.08 8.69 -16.10
N ILE A 48 5.77 8.51 -16.03
CA ILE A 48 4.91 9.00 -14.95
C ILE A 48 4.67 7.89 -13.91
N ILE A 49 4.38 6.68 -14.38
CA ILE A 49 3.94 5.57 -13.54
C ILE A 49 5.12 4.84 -12.88
N ILE A 50 6.23 4.67 -13.60
CA ILE A 50 7.42 3.97 -13.09
C ILE A 50 8.52 5.01 -12.85
N LYS A 51 8.48 5.67 -11.69
CA LYS A 51 9.52 6.66 -11.30
C LYS A 51 10.87 6.01 -10.98
N ARG A 52 10.92 4.71 -10.66
CA ARG A 52 12.14 3.95 -10.33
C ARG A 52 12.35 2.82 -11.32
N GLU A 53 13.55 2.70 -11.88
CA GLU A 53 13.93 1.58 -12.73
C GLU A 53 13.93 0.27 -11.92
N LEU A 54 13.15 -0.70 -12.38
CA LEU A 54 13.07 -2.01 -11.74
C LEU A 54 14.30 -2.83 -12.10
N ARG A 55 14.96 -3.38 -11.09
CA ARG A 55 16.13 -4.24 -11.26
C ARG A 55 15.70 -5.69 -11.11
N LEU A 56 16.34 -6.61 -11.83
CA LEU A 56 16.09 -8.05 -11.65
C LEU A 56 16.32 -8.52 -10.20
N LYS A 57 17.19 -7.81 -9.46
CA LYS A 57 17.43 -8.04 -8.02
C LYS A 57 16.22 -7.70 -7.14
N ASP A 58 15.27 -6.91 -7.64
CA ASP A 58 14.03 -6.58 -6.93
C ASP A 58 13.01 -7.75 -6.95
N LEU A 59 13.22 -8.82 -7.74
CA LEU A 59 12.29 -9.95 -7.80
C LEU A 59 12.14 -10.66 -6.44
N HIS A 60 13.19 -10.66 -5.61
CA HIS A 60 13.14 -11.19 -4.25
C HIS A 60 12.17 -10.39 -3.34
N LYS A 61 11.89 -9.13 -3.68
CA LYS A 61 10.95 -8.29 -2.92
C LYS A 61 9.50 -8.74 -3.06
N ILE A 62 9.18 -9.55 -4.07
CA ILE A 62 7.87 -10.18 -4.19
C ILE A 62 7.56 -11.06 -2.97
N LEU A 63 8.56 -11.74 -2.42
CA LEU A 63 8.38 -12.54 -1.20
C LEU A 63 7.99 -11.67 0.00
N TYR A 64 8.63 -10.50 0.16
CA TYR A 64 8.24 -9.54 1.19
C TYR A 64 6.86 -8.92 0.94
N LEU A 65 6.47 -8.74 -0.32
CA LEU A 65 5.12 -8.27 -0.67
C LEU A 65 4.05 -9.31 -0.33
N LEU A 66 4.34 -10.60 -0.54
CA LEU A 66 3.46 -11.69 -0.12
C LEU A 66 3.36 -11.78 1.40
N GLU A 67 4.49 -11.68 2.11
CA GLU A 67 4.51 -11.61 3.58
C GLU A 67 3.71 -10.40 4.08
N TYR A 68 3.89 -9.24 3.44
CA TYR A 68 3.14 -8.02 3.74
C TYR A 68 1.64 -8.26 3.59
N LEU A 69 1.20 -8.85 2.48
CA LEU A 69 -0.21 -9.13 2.23
C LEU A 69 -0.81 -10.03 3.32
N CYS A 70 -0.12 -11.10 3.70
CA CYS A 70 -0.58 -11.99 4.77
C CYS A 70 -0.69 -11.27 6.12
N VAL A 71 0.31 -10.47 6.50
CA VAL A 71 0.30 -9.68 7.75
C VAL A 71 -0.79 -8.62 7.72
N TYR A 72 -0.94 -7.92 6.59
CA TYR A 72 -1.95 -6.89 6.38
C TYR A 72 -3.36 -7.46 6.54
N LEU A 73 -3.69 -8.56 5.85
CA LEU A 73 -5.01 -9.19 5.96
C LEU A 73 -5.30 -9.65 7.39
N TYR A 74 -4.29 -10.15 8.11
CA TYR A 74 -4.44 -10.52 9.52
C TYR A 74 -4.74 -9.30 10.40
N TYR A 75 -4.01 -8.19 10.23
CA TYR A 75 -4.24 -6.95 10.97
C TYR A 75 -5.60 -6.34 10.65
N GLU A 76 -5.97 -6.28 9.39
CA GLU A 76 -7.25 -5.77 8.90
C GLU A 76 -8.42 -6.58 9.50
N ALA A 77 -8.38 -7.92 9.41
CA ALA A 77 -9.41 -8.78 9.99
C ALA A 77 -9.53 -8.63 11.51
N ARG A 78 -8.40 -8.56 12.23
CA ARG A 78 -8.39 -8.35 13.70
C ARG A 78 -8.96 -6.98 14.06
N ALA A 79 -8.61 -5.94 13.32
CA ALA A 79 -9.09 -4.59 13.55
C ALA A 79 -10.60 -4.46 13.26
N HIS A 80 -11.11 -5.10 12.20
CA HIS A 80 -12.56 -5.22 11.96
C HIS A 80 -13.27 -5.89 13.15
N ALA A 81 -12.76 -7.02 13.65
CA ALA A 81 -13.34 -7.68 14.81
C ALA A 81 -13.33 -6.79 16.07
N LYS A 82 -12.26 -6.02 16.29
CA LYS A 82 -12.18 -5.02 17.37
C LYS A 82 -13.25 -3.94 17.20
N MET A 83 -13.45 -3.43 15.99
CA MET A 83 -14.46 -2.40 15.71
C MET A 83 -15.88 -2.92 15.90
N VAL A 84 -16.19 -4.14 15.44
CA VAL A 84 -17.51 -4.75 15.66
C VAL A 84 -17.83 -4.83 17.15
N ARG A 85 -16.87 -5.28 17.98
CA ARG A 85 -17.04 -5.32 19.44
C ARG A 85 -17.21 -3.93 20.05
N LEU A 86 -16.49 -2.94 19.53
CA LEU A 86 -16.58 -1.55 20.00
C LEU A 86 -17.94 -0.94 19.68
N ILE A 87 -18.49 -1.20 18.48
CA ILE A 87 -19.78 -0.66 18.03
C ILE A 87 -20.95 -1.36 18.74
N LEU A 88 -20.92 -2.68 18.84
CA LEU A 88 -21.99 -3.47 19.48
C LEU A 88 -21.91 -3.45 21.02
N GLY A 89 -20.79 -2.98 21.58
CA GLY A 89 -20.57 -2.87 23.02
C GLY A 89 -21.49 -1.85 23.68
N ARG A 90 -22.02 -2.18 24.86
CA ARG A 90 -23.06 -1.40 25.57
C ARG A 90 -22.54 -0.13 26.26
N SER A 91 -21.23 0.00 26.44
CA SER A 91 -20.56 1.17 27.04
C SER A 91 -19.15 1.28 26.47
N SER A 92 -19.06 1.86 25.26
CA SER A 92 -17.78 2.09 24.61
C SER A 92 -17.40 3.56 24.78
N TYR A 93 -16.68 3.89 25.86
CA TYR A 93 -16.02 5.19 25.96
C TYR A 93 -14.82 5.20 25.01
N ILE A 94 -15.00 5.82 23.84
CA ILE A 94 -13.98 5.91 22.80
C ILE A 94 -13.08 7.11 23.11
N LYS A 95 -11.80 6.85 23.36
CA LYS A 95 -10.76 7.89 23.39
C LYS A 95 -10.05 7.90 22.06
N SER A 96 -10.19 9.00 21.32
CA SER A 96 -9.44 9.24 20.11
C SER A 96 -8.28 10.19 20.34
N CYS A 97 -7.25 10.09 19.51
CA CYS A 97 -6.14 11.03 19.49
C CYS A 97 -5.56 11.17 18.08
N VAL A 98 -4.82 12.25 17.86
CA VAL A 98 -3.94 12.39 16.70
C VAL A 98 -2.52 12.16 17.19
N ILE A 99 -1.85 11.15 16.62
CA ILE A 99 -0.47 10.81 16.96
C ILE A 99 0.46 11.06 15.79
N ARG A 100 1.72 11.38 16.11
CA ARG A 100 2.81 11.56 15.17
C ARG A 100 3.66 10.29 15.18
N LEU A 101 3.82 9.67 14.03
CA LEU A 101 4.63 8.46 13.86
C LEU A 101 5.80 8.77 12.93
N ASN A 102 7.01 8.43 13.37
CA ASN A 102 8.18 8.53 12.50
C ASN A 102 8.24 7.32 11.57
N VAL A 103 8.19 7.55 10.26
CA VAL A 103 8.09 6.50 9.25
C VAL A 103 9.43 6.20 8.59
N ASN A 104 10.41 7.11 8.62
CA ASN A 104 11.75 6.91 8.05
C ASN A 104 11.77 6.20 6.66
N LEU A 105 10.79 6.48 5.77
CA LEU A 105 10.67 5.90 4.44
C LEU A 105 11.08 6.93 3.38
N SER A 106 12.13 6.62 2.61
CA SER A 106 12.63 7.48 1.54
C SER A 106 11.74 7.46 0.29
N SER A 107 11.17 6.29 -0.03
CA SER A 107 10.33 6.08 -1.21
C SER A 107 8.94 6.69 -1.07
N GLU A 108 8.57 7.53 -2.03
CA GLU A 108 7.22 8.11 -2.15
C GLU A 108 6.15 7.01 -2.23
N TYR A 109 6.35 5.98 -3.06
CA TYR A 109 5.45 4.83 -3.13
C TYR A 109 5.37 4.07 -1.81
N GLY A 110 6.50 3.91 -1.11
CA GLY A 110 6.51 3.23 0.19
C GLY A 110 5.71 4.01 1.24
N ARG A 111 5.86 5.34 1.28
CA ARG A 111 5.07 6.20 2.16
C ARG A 111 3.58 6.12 1.85
N ALA A 112 3.21 6.21 0.57
CA ALA A 112 1.81 6.13 0.12
C ALA A 112 1.20 4.74 0.38
N PHE A 113 1.97 3.67 0.18
CA PHE A 113 1.55 2.30 0.42
C PHE A 113 1.25 2.06 1.90
N LEU A 114 2.17 2.44 2.78
CA LEU A 114 1.98 2.31 4.22
C LEU A 114 0.86 3.21 4.75
N ALA A 115 0.77 4.46 4.27
CA ALA A 115 -0.32 5.38 4.62
C ALA A 115 -1.69 4.78 4.29
N SER A 116 -1.82 4.19 3.10
CA SER A 116 -3.04 3.53 2.65
C SER A 116 -3.38 2.31 3.51
N SER A 117 -2.40 1.48 3.84
CA SER A 117 -2.62 0.32 4.72
C SER A 117 -3.03 0.71 6.14
N ILE A 118 -2.47 1.78 6.69
CA ILE A 118 -2.89 2.32 8.00
C ILE A 118 -4.33 2.83 7.93
N THR A 119 -4.70 3.58 6.88
CA THR A 119 -6.06 4.08 6.70
C THR A 119 -7.08 2.97 6.51
N ASN A 120 -6.73 1.90 5.79
CA ASN A 120 -7.64 0.77 5.59
C ASN A 120 -7.81 -0.07 6.87
N THR A 121 -6.83 -0.07 7.77
CA THR A 121 -6.94 -0.79 9.04
C THR A 121 -7.98 -0.09 9.93
N PRO A 122 -9.12 -0.74 10.24
CA PRO A 122 -10.21 -0.06 10.94
C PRO A 122 -9.79 0.51 12.29
N GLY A 123 -10.12 1.78 12.50
CA GLY A 123 -9.78 2.53 13.72
C GLY A 123 -8.57 3.43 13.58
N THR A 124 -7.89 3.45 12.43
CA THR A 124 -6.82 4.41 12.13
C THR A 124 -7.09 5.14 10.82
N LEU A 125 -6.65 6.38 10.72
CA LEU A 125 -6.77 7.21 9.51
C LEU A 125 -5.54 8.08 9.38
N THR A 126 -4.82 7.96 8.26
CA THR A 126 -3.70 8.85 7.96
C THR A 126 -4.24 10.23 7.54
N LEU A 127 -3.88 11.27 8.28
CA LEU A 127 -4.32 12.66 8.04
C LEU A 127 -3.35 13.42 7.14
N HIS A 128 -2.06 13.27 7.41
CA HIS A 128 -1.02 14.03 6.73
C HIS A 128 0.32 13.30 6.77
N LEU A 129 1.12 13.50 5.74
CA LEU A 129 2.49 13.01 5.63
C LEU A 129 3.41 14.21 5.40
N ASP A 130 4.23 14.50 6.41
CA ASP A 130 5.30 15.48 6.30
C ASP A 130 6.54 14.77 5.74
N GLU A 131 6.74 14.90 4.43
CA GLU A 131 7.83 14.24 3.72
C GLU A 131 9.20 14.77 4.15
N GLY A 132 9.31 16.07 4.46
CA GLY A 132 10.56 16.70 4.85
C GLY A 132 11.08 16.20 6.20
N ARG A 133 10.17 15.85 7.11
CA ARG A 133 10.51 15.30 8.44
C ARG A 133 10.37 13.78 8.54
N GLY A 134 9.79 13.12 7.53
CA GLY A 134 9.49 11.70 7.57
C GLY A 134 8.42 11.33 8.62
N ILE A 135 7.51 12.26 8.93
CA ILE A 135 6.50 12.11 9.98
C ILE A 135 5.12 11.90 9.35
N MET A 136 4.39 10.91 9.85
CA MET A 136 3.00 10.66 9.50
C MET A 136 2.09 11.00 10.68
N TYR A 137 1.06 11.78 10.42
CA TYR A 137 0.02 12.13 11.38
C TYR A 137 -1.16 11.19 11.19
N VAL A 138 -1.50 10.44 12.23
CA VAL A 138 -2.54 9.43 12.20
C VAL A 138 -3.58 9.75 13.26
N HIS A 139 -4.85 9.82 12.86
CA HIS A 139 -5.97 9.80 13.78
C HIS A 139 -6.24 8.36 14.21
N TRP A 140 -6.17 8.11 15.51
CA TRP A 140 -6.42 6.80 16.11
C TRP A 140 -7.72 6.86 16.91
N LEU A 141 -8.74 6.14 16.44
CA LEU A 141 -10.10 6.22 16.96
C LEU A 141 -10.21 5.67 18.39
N ALA A 142 -9.61 4.51 18.66
CA ALA A 142 -9.72 3.81 19.94
C ALA A 142 -8.32 3.53 20.50
N MET A 143 -7.70 4.58 21.01
CA MET A 143 -6.33 4.54 21.53
C MET A 143 -6.23 3.66 22.78
N THR A 144 -5.14 2.89 22.88
CA THR A 144 -4.83 2.07 24.07
C THR A 144 -3.76 2.71 24.94
N SER A 145 -2.89 3.56 24.36
CA SER A 145 -1.79 4.22 25.04
C SER A 145 -1.43 5.55 24.37
N LEU A 146 -0.88 6.49 25.15
CA LEU A 146 -0.24 7.71 24.67
C LEU A 146 1.27 7.53 24.39
N ASP A 147 1.82 6.37 24.75
CA ASP A 147 3.22 6.05 24.49
C ASP A 147 3.47 5.92 22.96
N PRO A 148 4.37 6.74 22.39
CA PRO A 148 4.70 6.70 20.97
C PRO A 148 5.15 5.33 20.48
N GLU A 149 5.89 4.56 21.28
CA GLU A 149 6.41 3.24 20.88
C GLU A 149 5.30 2.20 20.85
N VAL A 150 4.39 2.24 21.83
CA VAL A 150 3.22 1.37 21.85
C VAL A 150 2.32 1.66 20.66
N ALA A 151 2.06 2.93 20.38
CA ALA A 151 1.24 3.33 19.25
C ALA A 151 1.87 2.97 17.91
N ARG A 152 3.18 3.16 17.75
CA ARG A 152 3.94 2.71 16.57
C ARG A 152 3.76 1.21 16.36
N ARG A 153 3.92 0.40 17.41
CA ARG A 153 3.78 -1.05 17.33
C ARG A 153 2.35 -1.50 17.00
N GLU A 154 1.34 -0.83 17.54
CA GLU A 154 -0.06 -1.17 17.28
C GLU A 154 -0.55 -0.71 15.91
N ILE A 155 -0.15 0.48 15.45
CA ILE A 155 -0.64 1.07 14.20
C ILE A 155 0.15 0.56 13.00
N MET A 156 1.49 0.52 13.10
CA MET A 156 2.38 0.17 11.99
C MET A 156 2.94 -1.24 12.11
N GLY A 157 3.41 -1.61 13.30
CA GLY A 157 3.96 -2.94 13.59
C GLY A 157 4.88 -3.48 12.48
N LYS A 158 4.68 -4.74 12.10
CA LYS A 158 5.44 -5.40 11.04
C LYS A 158 5.24 -4.81 9.64
N LEU A 159 4.14 -4.10 9.39
CA LEU A 159 3.86 -3.50 8.07
C LEU A 159 4.92 -2.46 7.71
N HIS A 160 5.38 -1.67 8.69
CA HIS A 160 6.45 -0.71 8.46
C HIS A 160 7.77 -1.38 8.05
N ASP A 161 8.19 -2.40 8.78
CA ASP A 161 9.45 -3.13 8.50
C ASP A 161 9.42 -3.79 7.12
N LEU A 162 8.28 -4.37 6.75
CA LEU A 162 8.09 -4.98 5.43
C LEU A 162 8.05 -3.92 4.33
N THR A 163 7.43 -2.77 4.58
CA THR A 163 7.45 -1.64 3.64
C THR A 163 8.89 -1.16 3.39
N LEU A 164 9.72 -1.08 4.43
CA LEU A 164 11.14 -0.75 4.29
C LEU A 164 11.88 -1.77 3.42
N LYS A 165 11.62 -3.07 3.59
CA LYS A 165 12.25 -4.12 2.77
C LYS A 165 11.81 -4.07 1.30
N ILE A 166 10.55 -3.70 1.05
CA ILE A 166 9.98 -3.63 -0.31
C ILE A 166 10.45 -2.35 -1.03
N PHE A 167 10.31 -1.19 -0.37
CA PHE A 167 10.47 0.11 -1.01
C PHE A 167 11.78 0.84 -0.68
N GLY A 168 12.56 0.32 0.28
CA GLY A 168 13.93 0.74 0.53
C GLY A 168 14.90 0.42 -0.60
#